data_AF-A0A2V5X8Z5-F1
#
_entry.id   AF-A0A2V5X8Z5-F1
#
_cell.length_a   1.000
_cell.length_b   1.000
_cell.length_c   1.000
_cell.angle_alpha   90.00
_cell.angle_beta   90.00
_cell.angle_gamma   90.00
#
_symmetry.space_group_name_H-M   'P 1'
#
loop_
_entity.id
_entity.type
_entity.pdbx_description
1 polymer ?
#
loop_
_entity_poly.entity_id
_entity_poly.type
_entity_poly.pdbx_seq_one_letter_code
_entity_poly.pdbx_strand_id
1 'polypeptide(L)'
;MMNARGLLICGAILLASARIPSSFAAGTFSVATYNLENYLDEPAGHRQPKSEAARAKIRESFRAMRPDVVALQEMGNTNALLELRASLKSDGLDFPYWEHVSGFDTNIHVAVLSKLPIVARQPHTNEVFLLNGRRFHVSRGFAEVDIQVNTHYKFTLVAAHLKSQREVPEADEAELREQEAIVLREIIDRRLRTNPNVNLIVLGDFNDLKDSRPVRTVIGRGKNTMIDTRPAERNG
;
A
#
# COMPACT_ATOMS: atom_id res chain seq x y z
N MET A 1 -36.24 56.86 -26.00
CA MET A 1 -35.88 55.84 -24.99
C MET A 1 -35.19 54.69 -25.70
N MET A 2 -34.18 54.10 -25.05
CA MET A 2 -33.29 53.01 -25.50
C MET A 2 -32.08 53.44 -26.34
N ASN A 3 -30.93 53.60 -25.66
CA ASN A 3 -29.66 53.00 -26.05
C ASN A 3 -28.59 53.23 -24.96
N ALA A 4 -28.17 52.16 -24.28
CA ALA A 4 -26.83 52.06 -23.70
C ALA A 4 -26.51 50.63 -23.20
N ARG A 5 -25.76 49.91 -24.04
CA ARG A 5 -24.48 49.24 -23.72
C ARG A 5 -24.44 48.27 -22.54
N GLY A 6 -24.59 46.97 -22.84
CA GLY A 6 -24.03 45.88 -22.04
C GLY A 6 -22.61 45.55 -22.49
N LEU A 7 -21.64 45.72 -21.59
CA LEU A 7 -20.24 45.32 -21.77
C LEU A 7 -20.10 43.86 -21.32
N LEU A 8 -19.94 42.92 -22.25
CA LEU A 8 -19.58 41.53 -21.92
C LEU A 8 -18.05 41.43 -21.80
N ILE A 9 -17.57 41.18 -20.59
CA ILE A 9 -16.18 40.83 -20.32
C ILE A 9 -16.02 39.32 -20.58
N CYS A 10 -15.38 38.96 -21.70
CA CYS A 10 -14.91 37.59 -21.94
C CYS A 10 -13.63 37.35 -21.14
N GLY A 11 -13.76 36.75 -19.95
CA GLY A 11 -12.63 36.19 -19.21
C GLY A 11 -12.21 34.86 -19.86
N ALA A 12 -11.07 34.85 -20.54
CA ALA A 12 -10.46 33.64 -21.06
C ALA A 12 -9.99 32.75 -19.90
N ILE A 13 -10.62 31.58 -19.73
CA ILE A 13 -10.14 30.54 -18.82
C ILE A 13 -8.95 29.85 -19.52
N LEU A 14 -7.74 30.19 -19.08
CA LEU A 14 -6.52 29.43 -19.39
C LEU A 14 -6.60 28.08 -18.65
N LEU A 15 -7.20 27.08 -19.31
CA LEU A 15 -7.06 25.68 -18.92
C LEU A 15 -5.62 25.25 -19.22
N ALA A 16 -4.75 25.43 -18.23
CA ALA A 16 -3.44 24.78 -18.20
C ALA A 16 -3.66 23.27 -18.13
N SER A 17 -3.76 22.64 -19.31
CA SER A 17 -3.82 21.19 -19.45
C SER A 17 -2.43 20.66 -19.10
N ALA A 18 -2.26 20.22 -17.86
CA ALA A 18 -1.11 19.43 -17.46
C ALA A 18 -1.07 18.20 -18.37
N ARG A 19 -0.16 18.20 -19.35
CA ARG A 19 0.11 17.05 -20.21
C ARG A 19 0.65 15.95 -19.31
N ILE A 20 -0.21 15.03 -18.91
CA ILE A 20 0.22 13.73 -18.39
C ILE A 20 1.02 13.10 -19.54
N PRO A 21 2.32 12.80 -19.37
CA PRO A 21 3.07 12.09 -20.39
C PRO A 21 2.47 10.70 -20.55
N SER A 22 1.62 10.55 -21.57
CA SER A 22 1.03 9.29 -21.98
C SER A 22 1.99 8.58 -22.93
N SER A 23 2.91 7.77 -22.40
CA SER A 23 3.49 6.68 -23.18
C SER A 23 4.11 5.59 -22.29
N PHE A 24 3.27 4.86 -21.55
CA PHE A 24 3.53 3.44 -21.39
C PHE A 24 2.84 2.74 -22.57
N ALA A 25 3.58 2.59 -23.68
CA ALA A 25 3.21 1.64 -24.73
C ALA A 25 2.97 0.28 -24.08
N ALA A 26 1.89 -0.44 -24.44
CA ALA A 26 1.42 -1.73 -23.91
C ALA A 26 2.48 -2.53 -23.12
N GLY A 27 2.74 -2.06 -21.89
CA GLY A 27 3.99 -2.33 -21.20
C GLY A 27 3.69 -3.21 -20.02
N THR A 28 4.45 -4.29 -19.91
CA THR A 28 4.50 -5.07 -18.67
C THR A 28 4.98 -4.15 -17.55
N PHE A 29 4.29 -4.16 -16.42
CA PHE A 29 4.70 -3.48 -15.20
C PHE A 29 4.89 -4.51 -14.08
N SER A 30 5.71 -4.14 -13.10
CA SER A 30 6.03 -4.98 -11.95
C SER A 30 5.47 -4.38 -10.67
N VAL A 31 4.87 -5.24 -9.84
CA VAL A 31 4.38 -4.89 -8.51
C VAL A 31 5.10 -5.78 -7.50
N ALA A 32 5.61 -5.18 -6.43
CA ALA A 32 6.32 -5.88 -5.39
C ALA A 32 5.81 -5.51 -3.99
N THR A 33 6.19 -6.34 -3.01
CA THR A 33 6.06 -6.02 -1.59
C THR A 33 7.39 -6.29 -0.91
N TYR A 34 7.76 -5.46 0.07
CA TYR A 34 9.01 -5.60 0.79
C TYR A 34 8.88 -5.10 2.24
N ASN A 35 8.98 -6.02 3.21
CA ASN A 35 9.17 -5.65 4.61
C ASN A 35 10.63 -5.20 4.81
N LEU A 36 10.81 -3.95 5.22
CA LEU A 36 12.14 -3.34 5.36
C LEU A 36 12.80 -3.59 6.72
N GLU A 37 12.12 -4.34 7.61
CA GLU A 37 12.60 -4.71 8.93
C GLU A 37 12.99 -3.46 9.73
N ASN A 38 12.00 -2.65 10.09
CA ASN A 38 12.10 -1.39 10.83
C ASN A 38 12.99 -0.34 10.14
N TYR A 39 12.56 0.16 8.97
CA TYR A 39 13.20 1.30 8.32
C TYR A 39 12.88 2.61 9.05
N LEU A 40 13.63 2.89 10.11
CA LEU A 40 13.47 4.09 10.93
C LEU A 40 14.64 5.06 10.73
N ASP A 41 14.36 6.35 10.84
CA ASP A 41 15.34 7.44 10.90
C ASP A 41 15.69 7.86 12.34
N GLU A 42 14.72 7.72 13.24
CA GLU A 42 14.86 7.95 14.68
C GLU A 42 14.44 6.72 15.50
N PRO A 43 14.87 6.59 16.77
CA PRO A 43 14.40 5.52 17.65
C PRO A 43 12.88 5.58 17.87
N ALA A 44 12.20 4.43 17.84
CA ALA A 44 10.77 4.32 18.09
C ALA A 44 10.44 3.12 19.00
N GLY A 45 10.07 3.40 20.26
CA GLY A 45 9.94 2.38 21.30
C GLY A 45 11.27 1.66 21.54
N HIS A 46 11.29 0.34 21.36
CA HIS A 46 12.51 -0.47 21.49
C HIS A 46 13.32 -0.58 20.20
N ARG A 47 12.89 0.07 19.11
CA ARG A 47 13.53 -0.03 17.79
C ARG A 47 14.55 1.08 17.62
N GLN A 48 15.67 0.72 17.00
CA GLN A 48 16.74 1.64 16.67
C GLN A 48 16.63 2.10 15.21
N PRO A 49 17.20 3.26 14.86
CA PRO A 49 17.36 3.67 13.47
C PRO A 49 18.04 2.58 12.65
N LYS A 50 17.58 2.40 11.40
CA LYS A 50 18.20 1.43 10.48
C LYS A 50 19.63 1.89 10.20
N SER A 51 20.61 0.99 10.35
CA SER A 51 22.02 1.32 10.11
C SER A 51 22.27 1.66 8.64
N GLU A 52 23.26 2.52 8.37
CA GLU A 52 23.63 2.90 6.99
C GLU A 52 23.98 1.69 6.12
N ALA A 53 24.66 0.68 6.67
CA ALA A 53 24.97 -0.56 5.96
C ALA A 53 23.70 -1.34 5.56
N ALA A 54 22.69 -1.40 6.45
CA ALA A 54 21.43 -2.06 6.15
C ALA A 54 20.57 -1.25 5.16
N ARG A 55 20.57 0.10 5.26
CA ARG A 55 19.94 0.98 4.26
C ARG A 55 20.55 0.77 2.88
N ALA A 56 21.87 0.66 2.78
CA ALA A 56 22.56 0.38 1.52
C ALA A 56 22.14 -0.97 0.91
N LYS A 57 21.95 -2.01 1.74
CA LYS A 57 21.43 -3.31 1.29
C LYS A 57 19.99 -3.26 0.82
N ILE A 58 19.14 -2.48 1.47
CA ILE A 58 17.78 -2.23 0.99
C ILE A 58 17.83 -1.59 -0.41
N ARG A 59 18.64 -0.55 -0.62
CA ARG A 59 18.79 0.08 -1.95
C ARG A 59 19.36 -0.87 -3.00
N GLU A 60 20.26 -1.78 -2.63
CA GLU A 60 20.73 -2.86 -3.51
C GLU A 60 19.57 -3.78 -3.94
N SER A 61 18.71 -4.21 -3.01
CA SER A 61 17.52 -5.03 -3.31
C SER A 61 16.56 -4.30 -4.27
N PHE A 62 16.33 -3.00 -4.08
CA PHE A 62 15.52 -2.21 -5.00
C PHE A 62 16.12 -2.11 -6.40
N ARG A 63 17.46 -1.99 -6.51
CA ARG A 63 18.16 -1.97 -7.81
C ARG A 63 18.12 -3.32 -8.52
N ALA A 64 18.11 -4.43 -7.78
CA ALA A 64 17.96 -5.77 -8.34
C ALA A 64 16.52 -6.02 -8.82
N MET A 65 15.54 -5.63 -8.01
CA MET A 65 14.11 -5.87 -8.26
C MET A 65 13.50 -4.91 -9.30
N ARG A 66 13.96 -3.65 -9.33
CA ARG A 66 13.48 -2.55 -10.19
C ARG A 66 11.93 -2.39 -10.26
N PRO A 67 11.20 -2.46 -9.14
CA PRO A 67 9.74 -2.47 -9.19
C PRO A 67 9.17 -1.18 -9.78
N ASP A 68 8.04 -1.25 -10.47
CA ASP A 68 7.29 -0.06 -10.91
C ASP A 68 6.37 0.44 -9.82
N VAL A 69 5.85 -0.47 -9.01
CA VAL A 69 5.07 -0.21 -7.80
C VAL A 69 5.58 -1.13 -6.70
N VAL A 70 5.79 -0.60 -5.49
CA VAL A 70 6.20 -1.41 -4.34
C VAL A 70 5.48 -0.97 -3.08
N ALA A 71 4.90 -1.94 -2.37
CA ALA A 71 4.39 -1.75 -1.02
C ALA A 71 5.47 -2.09 0.00
N LEU A 72 5.58 -1.26 1.04
CA LEU A 72 6.59 -1.36 2.07
C LEU A 72 5.93 -1.61 3.41
N GLN A 73 6.49 -2.55 4.16
CA GLN A 73 6.11 -2.82 5.55
C GLN A 73 7.27 -2.43 6.47
N GLU A 74 6.94 -2.19 7.73
CA GLU A 74 7.88 -1.71 8.74
C GLU A 74 8.57 -0.40 8.38
N MET A 75 7.83 0.48 7.70
CA MET A 75 8.28 1.84 7.43
C MET A 75 8.14 2.70 8.68
N GLY A 76 9.15 3.52 8.97
CA GLY A 76 9.05 4.56 9.99
C GLY A 76 8.13 5.69 9.59
N ASN A 77 8.29 6.84 10.23
CA ASN A 77 7.51 8.05 9.95
C ASN A 77 7.68 8.51 8.47
N THR A 78 6.94 9.55 8.09
CA THR A 78 7.03 10.11 6.73
C THR A 78 8.44 10.61 6.38
N ASN A 79 9.25 11.07 7.34
CA ASN A 79 10.62 11.52 7.07
C ASN A 79 11.52 10.34 6.66
N ALA A 80 11.43 9.20 7.33
CA ALA A 80 12.12 7.98 6.94
C ALA A 80 11.74 7.53 5.51
N LEU A 81 10.46 7.61 5.15
CA LEU A 81 10.00 7.32 3.79
C LEU A 81 10.57 8.29 2.75
N LEU A 82 10.58 9.59 3.06
CA LEU A 82 11.12 10.62 2.17
C LEU A 82 12.63 10.51 2.00
N GLU A 83 13.37 10.14 3.05
CA GLU A 83 14.79 9.82 2.97
C GLU A 83 15.02 8.62 2.03
N LEU A 84 14.34 7.49 2.27
CA LEU A 84 14.47 6.30 1.41
C LEU A 84 14.19 6.66 -0.05
N ARG A 85 13.11 7.41 -0.31
CA ARG A 85 12.73 7.86 -1.65
C ARG A 85 13.81 8.75 -2.28
N ALA A 86 14.42 9.66 -1.53
CA ALA A 86 15.51 10.50 -2.02
C ALA A 86 16.76 9.68 -2.37
N SER A 87 17.13 8.73 -1.50
CA SER A 87 18.27 7.85 -1.69
C SER A 87 18.08 6.85 -2.85
N LEU A 88 16.85 6.35 -3.06
CA LEU A 88 16.52 5.55 -4.23
C LEU A 88 16.59 6.38 -5.52
N LYS A 89 16.15 7.64 -5.46
CA LYS A 89 16.24 8.55 -6.61
C LYS A 89 17.69 8.86 -6.97
N SER A 90 18.58 9.08 -5.99
CA SER A 90 20.02 9.25 -6.27
C SER A 90 20.65 7.99 -6.88
N ASP A 91 20.10 6.82 -6.57
CA ASP A 91 20.51 5.52 -7.14
C ASP A 91 19.84 5.22 -8.50
N GLY A 92 19.11 6.19 -9.08
CA GLY A 92 18.47 6.07 -10.40
C GLY A 92 17.08 5.44 -10.41
N LEU A 93 16.46 5.25 -9.24
CA LEU A 93 15.11 4.73 -9.09
C LEU A 93 14.17 5.84 -8.59
N ASP A 94 13.56 6.57 -9.54
CA ASP A 94 12.63 7.66 -9.21
C ASP A 94 11.21 7.14 -8.98
N PHE A 95 10.69 7.31 -7.77
CA PHE A 95 9.31 7.00 -7.39
C PHE A 95 8.54 8.30 -7.12
N PRO A 96 8.07 9.03 -8.15
CA PRO A 96 7.41 10.32 -7.98
C PRO A 96 6.15 10.25 -7.12
N TYR A 97 5.42 9.14 -7.12
CA TYR A 97 4.17 8.96 -6.39
C TYR A 97 4.36 8.08 -5.17
N TRP A 98 3.75 8.47 -4.05
CA TRP A 98 3.83 7.70 -2.82
C TRP A 98 2.58 7.87 -1.95
N GLU A 99 2.44 6.96 -0.98
CA GLU A 99 1.50 7.02 0.13
C GLU A 99 2.15 6.44 1.39
N HIS A 100 1.78 6.98 2.54
CA HIS A 100 2.14 6.50 3.87
C HIS A 100 0.87 6.36 4.69
N VAL A 101 0.66 5.21 5.32
CA VAL A 101 -0.53 4.88 6.09
C VAL A 101 -0.13 4.59 7.53
N SER A 102 -0.57 5.47 8.42
CA SER A 102 -0.42 5.32 9.86
C SER A 102 -1.67 4.66 10.45
N GLY A 103 -1.49 3.50 11.07
CA GLY A 103 -2.54 2.81 11.83
C GLY A 103 -2.50 3.16 13.32
N PHE A 104 -2.96 2.24 14.15
CA PHE A 104 -2.95 2.36 15.61
C PHE A 104 -1.55 2.19 16.21
N ASP A 105 -0.65 1.43 15.56
CA ASP A 105 0.77 1.40 15.92
C ASP A 105 1.45 2.70 15.50
N THR A 106 2.15 3.30 16.45
CA THR A 106 2.81 4.61 16.29
C THR A 106 4.26 4.52 15.82
N ASN A 107 4.80 3.32 15.64
CA ASN A 107 6.23 3.10 15.39
C ASN A 107 6.52 2.60 13.98
N ILE A 108 5.64 1.74 13.44
CA ILE A 108 5.81 1.18 12.11
C ILE A 108 4.53 1.18 11.29
N HIS A 109 4.69 1.44 10.00
CA HIS A 109 3.63 1.82 9.09
C HIS A 109 3.73 1.06 7.77
N VAL A 110 2.65 1.15 6.98
CA VAL A 110 2.61 0.68 5.60
C VAL A 110 2.83 1.87 4.67
N ALA A 111 3.60 1.69 3.61
CA ALA A 111 3.80 2.70 2.58
C ALA A 111 3.70 2.10 1.18
N VAL A 112 3.45 2.95 0.18
CA VAL A 112 3.51 2.59 -1.24
C VAL A 112 4.42 3.59 -1.95
N LEU A 113 5.37 3.10 -2.74
CA LEU A 113 6.15 3.88 -3.69
C LEU A 113 5.80 3.45 -5.11
N SER A 114 5.63 4.41 -6.03
CA SER A 114 5.21 4.12 -7.40
C SER A 114 5.85 5.06 -8.41
N LYS A 115 6.32 4.47 -9.52
CA LYS A 115 6.66 5.19 -10.76
C LYS A 115 5.42 5.67 -11.51
N LEU A 116 4.31 4.97 -11.31
CA LEU A 116 3.02 5.19 -11.97
C LEU A 116 2.10 6.08 -11.12
N PRO A 117 1.26 6.95 -11.72
CA PRO A 117 0.38 7.83 -10.97
C PRO A 117 -0.56 7.10 -10.01
N ILE A 118 -0.54 7.51 -8.73
CA ILE A 118 -1.59 7.18 -7.76
C ILE A 118 -2.72 8.19 -7.94
N VAL A 119 -3.86 7.74 -8.47
CA VAL A 119 -4.99 8.60 -8.87
C VAL A 119 -6.13 8.64 -7.84
N ALA A 120 -6.17 7.69 -6.91
CA ALA A 120 -7.06 7.72 -5.75
C ALA A 120 -6.40 7.04 -4.55
N ARG A 121 -6.79 7.47 -3.34
CA ARG A 121 -6.29 6.96 -2.06
C ARG A 121 -7.46 6.76 -1.11
N GLN A 122 -7.52 5.60 -0.47
CA GLN A 122 -8.59 5.21 0.47
C GLN A 122 -7.98 4.45 1.65
N PRO A 123 -7.13 5.09 2.48
CA PRO A 123 -6.44 4.38 3.55
C PRO A 123 -7.42 3.89 4.63
N HIS A 124 -7.15 2.70 5.17
CA HIS A 124 -7.91 2.06 6.24
C HIS A 124 -7.13 2.13 7.55
N THR A 125 -7.34 3.21 8.31
CA THR A 125 -6.52 3.54 9.50
C THR A 125 -7.22 3.32 10.83
N ASN A 126 -8.55 3.12 10.83
CA ASN A 126 -9.36 3.04 12.05
C ASN A 126 -10.30 1.84 12.05
N GLU A 127 -9.92 0.77 11.35
CA GLU A 127 -10.70 -0.46 11.34
C GLU A 127 -10.64 -1.14 12.71
N VAL A 128 -11.78 -1.71 13.13
CA VAL A 128 -11.96 -2.32 14.44
C VAL A 128 -12.61 -3.69 14.31
N PHE A 129 -12.29 -4.58 15.25
CA PHE A 129 -12.91 -5.90 15.34
C PHE A 129 -13.19 -6.28 16.80
N LEU A 130 -14.03 -7.29 16.99
CA LEU A 130 -14.32 -7.86 18.30
C LEU A 130 -13.64 -9.22 18.44
N LEU A 131 -12.94 -9.43 19.55
CA LEU A 131 -12.39 -10.73 19.93
C LEU A 131 -12.73 -10.99 21.40
N ASN A 132 -13.43 -12.09 21.67
CA ASN A 132 -13.86 -12.48 23.01
C ASN A 132 -14.58 -11.35 23.78
N GLY A 133 -15.46 -10.62 23.09
CA GLY A 133 -16.25 -9.50 23.65
C GLY A 133 -15.47 -8.19 23.86
N ARG A 134 -14.18 -8.15 23.54
CA ARG A 134 -13.33 -6.95 23.62
C ARG A 134 -13.11 -6.35 22.25
N ARG A 135 -13.07 -5.01 22.18
CA ARG A 135 -12.80 -4.26 20.95
C ARG A 135 -11.30 -4.08 20.76
N PHE A 136 -10.84 -4.36 19.55
CA PHE A 136 -9.46 -4.15 19.11
C PHE A 136 -9.45 -3.31 17.83
N HIS A 137 -8.30 -2.70 17.55
CA HIS A 137 -8.02 -2.00 16.30
C HIS A 137 -7.11 -2.86 15.43
N VAL A 138 -7.28 -2.78 14.11
CA VAL A 138 -6.22 -3.21 13.18
C VAL A 138 -4.99 -2.35 13.44
N SER A 139 -3.86 -3.00 13.69
CA SER A 139 -2.73 -2.29 14.27
C SER A 139 -1.98 -1.42 13.27
N ARG A 140 -1.69 -1.92 12.06
CA ARG A 140 -0.84 -1.20 11.09
C ARG A 140 -1.63 -0.44 10.02
N GLY A 141 -2.94 -0.65 9.98
CA GLY A 141 -3.82 -0.18 8.90
C GLY A 141 -3.54 -0.87 7.56
N PHE A 142 -4.30 -0.48 6.54
CA PHE A 142 -4.13 -0.94 5.17
C PHE A 142 -4.09 0.24 4.20
N ALA A 143 -3.17 0.23 3.25
CA ALA A 143 -3.16 1.20 2.16
C ALA A 143 -4.01 0.68 1.01
N GLU A 144 -4.99 1.47 0.54
CA GLU A 144 -5.73 1.20 -0.69
C GLU A 144 -5.50 2.34 -1.68
N VAL A 145 -4.90 2.03 -2.84
CA VAL A 145 -4.61 3.01 -3.89
C VAL A 145 -5.06 2.54 -5.26
N ASP A 146 -5.60 3.47 -6.06
CA ASP A 146 -5.80 3.25 -7.49
C ASP A 146 -4.57 3.76 -8.25
N ILE A 147 -3.94 2.88 -9.04
CA ILE A 147 -2.74 3.17 -9.83
C ILE A 147 -3.10 3.18 -11.31
N GLN A 148 -2.80 4.29 -11.98
CA GLN A 148 -3.01 4.45 -13.42
C GLN A 148 -1.75 4.01 -14.18
N VAL A 149 -1.82 2.90 -14.92
CA VAL A 149 -0.68 2.39 -15.70
C VAL A 149 -0.57 3.09 -17.05
N ASN A 150 -1.71 3.24 -17.74
CA ASN A 150 -1.83 3.98 -19.00
C ASN A 150 -3.28 4.48 -19.17
N THR A 151 -3.63 5.11 -20.27
CA THR A 151 -4.97 5.68 -20.52
C THR A 151 -6.14 4.70 -20.46
N HIS A 152 -5.88 3.40 -20.58
CA HIS A 152 -6.91 2.35 -20.67
C HIS A 152 -6.87 1.35 -19.52
N TYR A 153 -5.84 1.40 -18.68
CA TYR A 153 -5.65 0.42 -17.62
C TYR A 153 -5.28 1.08 -16.29
N LYS A 154 -6.07 0.72 -15.27
CA LYS A 154 -5.81 0.97 -13.86
C LYS A 154 -6.07 -0.29 -13.04
N PHE A 155 -5.44 -0.38 -11.88
CA PHE A 155 -5.72 -1.40 -10.88
C PHE A 155 -5.77 -0.77 -9.49
N THR A 156 -6.45 -1.46 -8.57
CA THR A 156 -6.44 -1.12 -7.14
C THR A 156 -5.39 -2.01 -6.45
N LEU A 157 -4.52 -1.41 -5.65
CA LEU A 157 -3.58 -2.10 -4.78
C LEU A 157 -4.05 -1.95 -3.34
N VAL A 158 -4.17 -3.06 -2.61
CA VAL A 158 -4.34 -3.09 -1.16
C VAL A 158 -3.08 -3.68 -0.52
N ALA A 159 -2.36 -2.87 0.26
CA ALA A 159 -1.16 -3.27 0.97
C ALA A 159 -1.43 -3.42 2.46
N ALA A 160 -0.99 -4.55 3.03
CA ALA A 160 -1.20 -4.87 4.43
C ALA A 160 0.08 -5.28 5.17
N HIS A 161 0.05 -5.11 6.49
CA HIS A 161 1.02 -5.71 7.41
C HIS A 161 0.23 -6.24 8.61
N LEU A 162 -0.09 -7.54 8.59
CA LEU A 162 -0.93 -8.16 9.63
C LEU A 162 -0.15 -8.32 10.94
N LYS A 163 -0.89 -8.52 12.03
CA LYS A 163 -0.35 -8.83 13.36
C LYS A 163 0.73 -9.92 13.32
N SER A 164 1.92 -9.58 13.83
CA SER A 164 3.05 -10.50 13.93
C SER A 164 2.83 -11.65 14.90
N GLN A 165 3.66 -12.69 14.80
CA GLN A 165 3.66 -13.85 15.71
C GLN A 165 4.14 -13.55 17.14
N ARG A 166 4.48 -12.29 17.43
CA ARG A 166 4.90 -11.89 18.76
C ARG A 166 3.71 -11.94 19.72
N GLU A 167 3.87 -12.69 20.80
CA GLU A 167 2.91 -12.70 21.91
C GLU A 167 2.71 -11.29 22.49
N VAL A 168 1.47 -11.00 22.86
CA VAL A 168 1.05 -9.75 23.47
C VAL A 168 0.10 -10.07 24.63
N PRO A 169 0.10 -9.29 25.73
CA PRO A 169 -0.71 -9.61 26.89
C PRO A 169 -2.22 -9.44 26.65
N GLU A 170 -2.63 -8.73 25.60
CA GLU A 170 -4.02 -8.36 25.39
C GLU A 170 -4.88 -9.51 24.85
N ALA A 171 -4.34 -10.41 24.03
CA ALA A 171 -5.02 -11.57 23.47
C ALA A 171 -4.03 -12.51 22.74
N ASP A 172 -4.51 -13.71 22.37
CA ASP A 172 -3.76 -14.65 21.55
C ASP A 172 -3.35 -14.01 20.21
N GLU A 173 -2.08 -14.17 19.85
CA GLU A 173 -1.49 -13.49 18.70
C GLU A 173 -2.10 -13.99 17.37
N ALA A 174 -2.42 -15.28 17.28
CA ALA A 174 -2.93 -15.91 16.08
C ALA A 174 -4.39 -15.56 15.87
N GLU A 175 -5.19 -15.50 16.96
CA GLU A 175 -6.56 -14.99 16.92
C GLU A 175 -6.60 -13.53 16.47
N LEU A 176 -5.73 -12.66 17.01
CA LEU A 176 -5.62 -11.26 16.57
C LEU A 176 -5.27 -11.18 15.07
N ARG A 177 -4.29 -11.96 14.61
CA ARG A 177 -3.90 -12.01 13.18
C ARG A 177 -5.03 -12.50 12.29
N GLU A 178 -5.77 -13.52 12.72
CA GLU A 178 -6.94 -14.02 11.98
C GLU A 178 -8.03 -12.95 11.88
N GLN A 179 -8.30 -12.20 12.95
CA GLN A 179 -9.27 -11.11 12.92
C GLN A 179 -8.84 -9.96 12.00
N GLU A 180 -7.57 -9.55 12.01
CA GLU A 180 -7.08 -8.54 11.05
C GLU A 180 -7.20 -9.03 9.60
N ALA A 181 -6.97 -10.32 9.34
CA ALA A 181 -7.18 -10.92 8.03
C ALA A 181 -8.67 -10.93 7.60
N ILE A 182 -9.59 -11.13 8.54
CA ILE A 182 -11.05 -11.02 8.29
C ILE A 182 -11.40 -9.59 7.89
N VAL A 183 -10.92 -8.58 8.63
CA VAL A 183 -11.15 -7.16 8.29
C VAL A 183 -10.59 -6.83 6.91
N LEU A 184 -9.37 -7.27 6.59
CA LEU A 184 -8.80 -7.12 5.25
C LEU A 184 -9.68 -7.79 4.19
N ARG A 185 -10.20 -8.98 4.48
CA ARG A 185 -11.09 -9.69 3.56
C ARG A 185 -12.41 -8.95 3.32
N GLU A 186 -12.97 -8.31 4.34
CA GLU A 186 -14.17 -7.48 4.19
C GLU A 186 -13.95 -6.27 3.27
N ILE A 187 -12.76 -5.66 3.32
CA ILE A 187 -12.37 -4.59 2.40
C ILE A 187 -12.31 -5.11 0.96
N ILE A 188 -11.65 -6.26 0.74
CA ILE A 188 -11.57 -6.93 -0.56
C ILE A 188 -12.98 -7.23 -1.10
N ASP A 189 -13.83 -7.85 -0.28
CA ASP A 189 -15.20 -8.20 -0.68
C ASP A 189 -16.06 -6.97 -0.95
N ARG A 190 -15.84 -5.85 -0.24
CA ARG A 190 -16.51 -4.58 -0.54
C ARG A 190 -16.10 -4.05 -1.91
N ARG A 191 -14.81 -4.10 -2.25
CA ARG A 191 -14.30 -3.68 -3.55
C ARG A 191 -14.86 -4.53 -4.68
N LEU A 192 -14.83 -5.86 -4.54
CA LEU A 192 -15.37 -6.83 -5.50
C LEU A 192 -16.90 -6.72 -5.64
N ARG A 193 -17.62 -6.37 -4.57
CA ARG A 193 -19.07 -6.15 -4.64
C ARG A 193 -19.41 -4.87 -5.39
N THR A 194 -18.66 -3.80 -5.18
CA THR A 194 -18.83 -2.52 -5.89
C THR A 194 -18.49 -2.65 -7.37
N ASN A 195 -17.42 -3.39 -7.70
CA ASN A 195 -17.05 -3.68 -9.08
C ASN A 195 -16.49 -5.11 -9.18
N PRO A 196 -17.30 -6.09 -9.64
CA PRO A 196 -16.87 -7.48 -9.79
C PRO A 196 -15.73 -7.69 -10.79
N ASN A 197 -15.50 -6.72 -11.68
CA ASN A 197 -14.47 -6.78 -12.73
C ASN A 197 -13.26 -5.89 -12.38
N VAL A 198 -13.10 -5.47 -11.13
CA VAL A 198 -11.93 -4.67 -10.71
C VAL A 198 -10.65 -5.49 -10.84
N ASN A 199 -9.60 -4.89 -11.42
CA ASN A 199 -8.25 -5.42 -11.30
C ASN A 199 -7.75 -5.07 -9.90
N LEU A 200 -7.66 -6.07 -9.02
CA LEU A 200 -7.31 -5.90 -7.61
C LEU A 200 -6.08 -6.73 -7.28
N ILE A 201 -5.06 -6.09 -6.73
CA ILE A 201 -3.87 -6.72 -6.16
C ILE A 201 -3.93 -6.53 -4.65
N VAL A 202 -3.79 -7.62 -3.90
CA VAL A 202 -3.67 -7.60 -2.44
C VAL A 202 -2.33 -8.23 -2.10
N LEU A 203 -1.50 -7.53 -1.35
CA LEU A 203 -0.16 -7.99 -1.00
C LEU A 203 0.30 -7.39 0.32
N GLY A 204 1.45 -7.84 0.80
CA GLY A 204 2.01 -7.35 2.04
C GLY A 204 2.74 -8.44 2.80
N ASP A 205 3.02 -8.13 4.06
CA ASP A 205 3.48 -9.10 5.04
C ASP A 205 2.28 -9.59 5.86
N PHE A 206 1.86 -10.83 5.61
CA PHE A 206 0.73 -11.44 6.31
C PHE A 206 1.15 -12.13 7.61
N ASN A 207 2.45 -12.11 7.96
CA ASN A 207 3.00 -12.66 9.21
C ASN A 207 2.63 -14.13 9.48
N ASP A 208 2.45 -14.93 8.42
CA ASP A 208 2.06 -16.33 8.54
C ASP A 208 2.45 -17.17 7.31
N LEU A 209 2.34 -18.49 7.45
CA LEU A 209 2.68 -19.45 6.41
C LEU A 209 1.62 -19.50 5.30
N LYS A 210 2.02 -20.01 4.13
CA LYS A 210 1.19 -20.05 2.91
C LYS A 210 -0.19 -20.68 3.08
N ASP A 211 -0.29 -21.72 3.90
CA ASP A 211 -1.51 -22.50 4.12
C ASP A 211 -2.15 -22.19 5.49
N SER A 212 -1.81 -21.04 6.09
CA SER A 212 -2.36 -20.64 7.39
C SER A 212 -3.81 -20.15 7.27
N ARG A 213 -4.50 -20.03 8.43
CA ARG A 213 -5.87 -19.49 8.47
C ARG A 213 -5.91 -18.04 7.97
N PRO A 214 -5.06 -17.09 8.41
CA PRO A 214 -5.07 -15.72 7.91
C PRO A 214 -4.92 -15.63 6.39
N VAL A 215 -3.97 -16.36 5.80
CA VAL A 215 -3.76 -16.33 4.35
C VAL A 215 -4.95 -16.90 3.59
N ARG A 216 -5.51 -18.05 4.02
CA ARG A 216 -6.73 -18.60 3.42
C ARG A 216 -7.94 -17.66 3.57
N THR A 217 -8.04 -16.93 4.68
CA THR A 217 -9.09 -15.93 4.88
C THR A 217 -9.00 -14.81 3.85
N VAL A 218 -7.80 -14.27 3.61
CA VAL A 218 -7.58 -13.23 2.58
C VAL A 218 -7.91 -13.77 1.19
N ILE A 219 -7.43 -14.98 0.84
CA ILE A 219 -7.74 -15.64 -0.44
C ILE A 219 -9.25 -15.80 -0.63
N GLY A 220 -9.97 -16.13 0.45
CA GLY A 220 -11.41 -16.34 0.46
C GLY A 220 -11.85 -17.59 -0.29
N ARG A 221 -13.14 -17.65 -0.62
CA ARG A 221 -13.78 -18.82 -1.25
C ARG A 221 -14.88 -18.40 -2.23
N GLY A 222 -15.26 -19.32 -3.11
CA GLY A 222 -16.36 -19.13 -4.07
C GLY A 222 -16.00 -18.16 -5.20
N LYS A 223 -16.98 -17.41 -5.69
CA LYS A 223 -16.83 -16.53 -6.86
C LYS A 223 -15.84 -15.36 -6.68
N ASN A 224 -15.55 -14.99 -5.44
CA ASN A 224 -14.63 -13.90 -5.09
C ASN A 224 -13.26 -14.44 -4.61
N THR A 225 -12.91 -15.68 -4.94
CA THR A 225 -11.62 -16.26 -4.55
C THR A 225 -10.49 -15.50 -5.27
N MET A 226 -9.49 -15.06 -4.52
CA MET A 226 -8.29 -14.42 -5.07
C MET A 226 -7.33 -15.49 -5.62
N ILE A 227 -6.57 -15.14 -6.64
CA ILE A 227 -5.52 -16.01 -7.17
C ILE A 227 -4.23 -15.71 -6.40
N ASP A 228 -3.63 -16.74 -5.81
CA ASP A 228 -2.31 -16.63 -5.20
C ASP A 228 -1.23 -16.69 -6.28
N THR A 229 -0.47 -15.60 -6.42
CA THR A 229 0.53 -15.41 -7.48
C THR A 229 1.96 -15.64 -6.98
N ARG A 230 2.15 -16.11 -5.74
CA ARG A 230 3.48 -16.43 -5.24
C ARG A 230 4.17 -17.45 -6.15
N PRO A 231 5.49 -17.32 -6.37
CA PRO A 231 6.24 -18.36 -7.06
C PRO A 231 5.98 -19.70 -6.37
N ALA A 232 5.74 -20.75 -7.15
CA ALA A 232 5.70 -22.11 -6.62
C ALA A 232 7.12 -22.50 -6.19
N GLU A 233 7.55 -22.03 -5.03
CA GLU A 233 8.76 -22.54 -4.40
C GLU A 233 8.50 -23.99 -3.97
N ARG A 234 9.47 -24.88 -4.19
CA ARG A 234 9.34 -26.32 -3.91
C ARG A 234 8.88 -26.62 -2.48
N ASN A 235 9.09 -25.69 -1.55
CA ASN A 235 8.72 -25.80 -0.13
C ASN A 235 7.75 -24.72 0.36
N GLY A 236 7.35 -23.77 -0.50
CA GLY A 236 6.61 -22.56 -0.14
C GLY A 236 7.42 -21.52 0.61
#